data_AF-A0A925TLU1-F1
#
_entry.id   AF-A0A925TLU1-F1
#
_cell.length_a   1.000
_cell.length_b   1.000
_cell.length_c   1.000
_cell.angle_alpha   90.00
_cell.angle_beta   90.00
_cell.angle_gamma   90.00
#
_symmetry.space_group_name_H-M   'P 1'
#
loop_
_entity.id
_entity.type
_entity.pdbx_description
1 polymer ?
#
loop_
_entity_poly.entity_id
_entity_poly.type
_entity_poly.pdbx_seq_one_letter_code
_entity_poly.pdbx_strand_id
1 'polypeptide(L)'
;MPNALAHEKSPYLLQHADNPVAWLPWGEAAFAKARAEQKSIFLSIGYSTCHWCHVMAHESFENAEIAAILNEHFVSIKVDREERPDVDKVYMAYVQAMTGHGGWPLSAWLSPDLKPFHGGTYFPPEDRHGRMGFPSLLRAIVQAWTNDREKLLAESTRVIASLTEYHVARRSEAGAAVDLHDSGGEAFEKGYQYFNENFDASNGGFGGAPKFPRASNLNFLLRAAVIQGVDTESGREAINMVATTLRKMAGGGLHDHVGGGFHRYSVDEAWFVPHFEKMLYDQAQIAVNALDTHLATGDERYAWIARDIFGYVLRDLAAPGGAFFSAEDADSMAENHHGQDAHATKTEGAFYVWTPAEIAAVLSADDAALVCAHYGVTAAGNVPAQLDPHHEFTGKNILMQQRSLAATAQALGLAPEVAAEKLGAALEVLRVVRAKRPRPHLD
;
A
#
# COMPACT_ATOMS: atom_id res chain seq x y z
N MET A 1 -4.96 -16.94 -27.59
CA MET A 1 -6.26 -17.32 -27.00
C MET A 1 -6.19 -16.94 -25.54
N PRO A 2 -7.24 -16.32 -24.98
CA PRO A 2 -7.26 -15.99 -23.57
C PRO A 2 -7.15 -17.26 -22.71
N ASN A 3 -6.51 -17.14 -21.55
CA ASN A 3 -6.36 -18.22 -20.57
C ASN A 3 -7.65 -18.41 -19.75
N ALA A 4 -7.62 -19.30 -18.74
CA ALA A 4 -8.81 -19.66 -17.98
C ALA A 4 -9.41 -18.50 -17.16
N LEU A 5 -8.65 -17.43 -16.90
CA LEU A 5 -9.13 -16.26 -16.16
C LEU A 5 -10.17 -15.45 -16.92
N ALA A 6 -10.33 -15.66 -18.24
CA ALA A 6 -11.39 -15.00 -19.03
C ALA A 6 -12.82 -15.34 -18.61
N HIS A 7 -12.99 -16.31 -17.70
CA HIS A 7 -14.28 -16.72 -17.15
C HIS A 7 -14.51 -16.24 -15.70
N GLU A 8 -13.53 -15.54 -15.12
CA GLU A 8 -13.63 -14.99 -13.77
C GLU A 8 -14.47 -13.71 -13.73
N LYS A 9 -14.90 -13.33 -12.53
CA LYS A 9 -15.67 -12.09 -12.32
C LYS A 9 -14.80 -10.94 -11.83
N SER A 10 -13.76 -11.25 -11.06
CA SER A 10 -12.80 -10.26 -10.57
C SER A 10 -12.23 -9.44 -11.73
N PRO A 11 -12.36 -8.10 -11.71
CA PRO A 11 -11.68 -7.23 -12.66
C PRO A 11 -10.16 -7.45 -12.67
N TYR A 12 -9.56 -7.71 -11.51
CA TYR A 12 -8.14 -8.01 -11.39
C TYR A 12 -7.74 -9.29 -12.13
N LEU A 13 -8.49 -10.38 -11.98
CA LEU A 13 -8.20 -11.63 -12.69
C LEU A 13 -8.41 -11.47 -14.20
N LEU A 14 -9.45 -10.75 -14.61
CA LEU A 14 -9.75 -10.48 -16.02
C LEU A 14 -8.65 -9.66 -16.71
N GLN A 15 -7.96 -8.76 -16.00
CA GLN A 15 -6.80 -8.03 -16.55
C GLN A 15 -5.66 -8.95 -16.99
N HIS A 16 -5.57 -10.16 -16.43
CA HIS A 16 -4.54 -11.14 -16.77
C HIS A 16 -5.02 -12.23 -17.75
N ALA A 17 -6.25 -12.13 -18.27
CA ALA A 17 -6.85 -13.14 -19.14
C ALA A 17 -6.10 -13.32 -20.47
N ASP A 18 -5.45 -12.27 -20.96
CA ASP A 18 -4.70 -12.29 -22.23
C ASP A 18 -3.19 -12.51 -22.05
N ASN A 19 -2.71 -12.66 -20.81
CA ASN A 19 -1.30 -12.95 -20.56
C ASN A 19 -0.89 -14.29 -21.22
N PRO A 20 0.35 -14.39 -21.74
CA PRO A 20 0.89 -15.63 -22.29
C PRO A 20 1.05 -16.74 -21.24
N VAL A 21 1.07 -16.40 -19.95
CA VAL A 21 1.01 -17.38 -18.86
C VAL A 21 -0.36 -18.07 -18.88
N ALA A 22 -0.35 -19.41 -18.84
CA ALA A 22 -1.53 -20.25 -18.81
C ALA A 22 -2.16 -20.27 -17.41
N TRP A 23 -2.61 -19.10 -16.96
CA TRP A 23 -3.20 -18.92 -15.64
C TRP A 23 -4.45 -19.78 -15.44
N LEU A 24 -4.57 -20.31 -14.22
CA LEU A 24 -5.78 -20.91 -13.68
C LEU A 24 -6.26 -20.12 -12.46
N PRO A 25 -7.58 -20.04 -12.22
CA PRO A 25 -8.10 -19.55 -10.96
C PRO A 25 -7.80 -20.54 -9.83
N TRP A 26 -7.86 -20.05 -8.59
CA TRP A 26 -7.71 -20.92 -7.42
C TRP A 26 -8.88 -21.89 -7.31
N GLY A 27 -8.58 -23.19 -7.42
CA GLY A 27 -9.60 -24.22 -7.27
C GLY A 27 -9.13 -25.63 -7.62
N GLU A 28 -10.02 -26.59 -7.40
CA GLU A 28 -9.72 -28.02 -7.50
C GLU A 28 -9.23 -28.43 -8.89
N ALA A 29 -9.67 -27.77 -9.96
CA ALA A 29 -9.18 -28.03 -11.31
C ALA A 29 -7.66 -27.77 -11.44
N ALA A 30 -7.16 -26.67 -10.86
CA ALA A 30 -5.72 -26.36 -10.87
C ALA A 30 -4.93 -27.33 -9.99
N PHE A 31 -5.47 -27.70 -8.84
CA PHE A 31 -4.81 -28.63 -7.92
C PHE A 31 -4.73 -30.04 -8.50
N ALA A 32 -5.82 -30.51 -9.12
CA ALA A 32 -5.87 -31.80 -9.81
C ALA A 32 -4.87 -31.84 -10.97
N LYS A 33 -4.74 -30.76 -11.75
CA LYS A 33 -3.72 -30.62 -12.80
C LYS A 33 -2.31 -30.73 -12.22
N ALA A 34 -2.01 -30.01 -11.13
CA ALA A 34 -0.70 -30.06 -10.49
C ALA A 34 -0.35 -31.48 -10.00
N ARG A 35 -1.32 -32.20 -9.42
CA ARG A 35 -1.14 -33.60 -9.00
C ARG A 35 -0.97 -34.56 -10.17
N ALA A 36 -1.76 -34.41 -11.23
CA ALA A 36 -1.67 -35.27 -12.41
C ALA A 36 -0.34 -35.09 -13.15
N GLU A 37 0.15 -33.86 -13.26
CA GLU A 37 1.41 -33.53 -13.95
C GLU A 37 2.64 -33.62 -13.03
N GLN A 38 2.45 -33.82 -11.72
CA GLN A 38 3.53 -33.82 -10.71
C GLN A 38 4.37 -32.52 -10.73
N LYS A 39 3.76 -31.40 -11.13
CA LYS A 39 4.37 -30.08 -11.19
C LYS A 39 4.11 -29.29 -9.92
N SER A 40 5.08 -28.45 -9.54
CA SER A 40 4.85 -27.46 -8.48
C SER A 40 3.88 -26.38 -8.98
N ILE A 41 3.17 -25.76 -8.04
CA ILE A 41 2.26 -24.65 -8.30
C ILE A 41 3.03 -23.36 -8.12
N PHE A 42 2.92 -22.44 -9.09
CA PHE A 42 3.29 -21.05 -8.89
C PHE A 42 2.02 -20.26 -8.53
N LEU A 43 1.90 -19.83 -7.28
CA LEU A 43 0.79 -19.04 -6.78
C LEU A 43 1.17 -17.56 -6.79
N SER A 44 0.42 -16.74 -7.53
CA SER A 44 0.56 -15.29 -7.56
C SER A 44 -0.71 -14.60 -7.06
N ILE A 45 -0.62 -13.99 -5.88
CA ILE A 45 -1.72 -13.25 -5.24
C ILE A 45 -1.48 -11.75 -5.38
N GLY A 46 -2.50 -11.01 -5.80
CA GLY A 46 -2.51 -9.56 -5.85
C GLY A 46 -3.94 -9.02 -5.80
N TYR A 47 -4.12 -7.75 -6.13
CA TYR A 47 -5.42 -7.08 -6.21
C TYR A 47 -5.34 -5.92 -7.20
N SER A 48 -6.49 -5.40 -7.63
CA SER A 48 -6.66 -4.50 -8.78
C SER A 48 -5.88 -3.18 -8.67
N THR A 49 -5.70 -2.66 -7.46
CA THR A 49 -5.11 -1.34 -7.16
C THR A 49 -3.64 -1.41 -6.74
N CYS A 50 -3.02 -2.59 -6.83
CA CYS A 50 -1.64 -2.84 -6.41
C CYS A 50 -0.61 -2.46 -7.49
N HIS A 51 0.13 -1.37 -7.30
CA HIS A 51 1.17 -0.93 -8.24
C HIS A 51 2.21 -2.02 -8.56
N TRP A 52 2.86 -2.61 -7.53
CA TRP A 52 3.88 -3.64 -7.74
C TRP A 52 3.33 -4.90 -8.42
N CYS A 53 2.02 -5.14 -8.33
CA CYS A 53 1.37 -6.25 -9.03
C CYS A 53 1.30 -5.96 -10.54
N HIS A 54 1.03 -4.71 -10.92
CA HIS A 54 1.07 -4.22 -12.30
C HIS A 54 2.50 -4.25 -12.85
N VAL A 55 3.47 -3.74 -12.08
CA VAL A 55 4.89 -3.80 -12.46
C VAL A 55 5.33 -5.23 -12.76
N MET A 56 5.05 -6.17 -11.86
CA MET A 56 5.42 -7.57 -12.08
C MET A 56 4.66 -8.20 -13.27
N ALA A 57 3.42 -7.79 -13.51
CA ALA A 57 2.66 -8.26 -14.66
C ALA A 57 3.29 -7.82 -15.98
N HIS A 58 3.57 -6.53 -16.13
CA HIS A 58 4.18 -5.96 -17.33
C HIS A 58 5.60 -6.48 -17.56
N GLU A 59 6.43 -6.50 -16.52
CA GLU A 59 7.83 -6.90 -16.66
C GLU A 59 8.01 -8.41 -16.80
N SER A 60 7.11 -9.22 -16.22
CA SER A 60 7.28 -10.68 -16.16
C SER A 60 6.14 -11.49 -16.78
N PHE A 61 4.89 -11.24 -16.42
CA PHE A 61 3.78 -12.12 -16.83
C PHE A 61 3.31 -11.90 -18.28
N GLU A 62 3.62 -10.74 -18.86
CA GLU A 62 3.39 -10.42 -20.28
C GLU A 62 4.57 -10.85 -21.17
N ASN A 63 5.73 -11.13 -20.57
CA ASN A 63 6.92 -11.56 -21.31
C ASN A 63 6.78 -13.04 -21.76
N ALA A 64 6.84 -13.27 -23.07
CA ALA A 64 6.65 -14.59 -23.66
C ALA A 64 7.71 -15.63 -23.25
N GLU A 65 8.96 -15.22 -23.02
CA GLU A 65 10.04 -16.13 -22.59
C GLU A 65 9.84 -16.59 -21.14
N ILE A 66 9.45 -15.66 -20.27
CA ILE A 66 9.15 -15.96 -18.86
C ILE A 66 7.90 -16.82 -18.76
N ALA A 67 6.86 -16.48 -19.54
CA ALA A 67 5.65 -17.27 -19.62
C ALA A 67 5.90 -18.69 -20.14
N ALA A 68 6.83 -18.88 -21.08
CA ALA A 68 7.21 -20.21 -21.54
C ALA A 68 7.80 -21.06 -20.40
N ILE A 69 8.68 -20.49 -19.57
CA ILE A 69 9.24 -21.18 -18.39
C ILE A 69 8.12 -21.55 -17.40
N LEU A 70 7.20 -20.61 -17.15
CA LEU A 70 6.05 -20.85 -16.26
C LEU A 70 5.16 -21.98 -16.78
N ASN A 71 4.77 -21.92 -18.04
CA ASN A 71 3.85 -22.87 -18.67
C ASN A 71 4.46 -24.28 -18.79
N GLU A 72 5.76 -24.38 -19.04
CA GLU A 72 6.45 -25.65 -19.16
C GLU A 72 6.54 -26.38 -17.82
N HIS A 73 6.90 -25.66 -16.74
CA HIS A 73 7.34 -26.31 -15.51
C HIS A 73 6.38 -26.17 -14.32
N PHE A 74 5.41 -25.27 -14.38
CA PHE A 74 4.54 -24.97 -13.24
C PHE A 74 3.06 -25.06 -13.61
N VAL A 75 2.22 -25.26 -12.61
CA VAL A 75 0.80 -24.90 -12.69
C VAL A 75 0.65 -23.51 -12.09
N SER A 76 0.47 -22.50 -12.94
CA SER A 76 0.37 -21.10 -12.53
C SER A 76 -1.05 -20.75 -12.10
N ILE A 77 -1.22 -20.31 -10.85
CA ILE A 77 -2.50 -19.92 -10.27
C ILE A 77 -2.47 -18.43 -9.93
N LYS A 78 -3.47 -17.69 -10.41
CA LYS A 78 -3.68 -16.27 -10.07
C LYS A 78 -4.81 -16.14 -9.06
N VAL A 79 -4.62 -15.32 -8.03
CA VAL A 79 -5.62 -15.08 -6.98
C VAL A 79 -5.80 -13.59 -6.77
N ASP A 80 -7.07 -13.19 -6.73
CA ASP A 80 -7.49 -11.90 -6.20
C ASP A 80 -7.61 -11.99 -4.68
N ARG A 81 -6.81 -11.17 -3.99
CA ARG A 81 -6.83 -11.04 -2.54
C ARG A 81 -8.19 -10.57 -2.03
N GLU A 82 -8.88 -9.69 -2.75
CA GLU A 82 -10.16 -9.12 -2.29
C GLU A 82 -11.27 -10.17 -2.30
N GLU A 83 -11.25 -11.09 -3.28
CA GLU A 83 -12.17 -12.22 -3.31
C GLU A 83 -11.76 -13.36 -2.36
N ARG A 84 -10.45 -13.59 -2.17
CA ARG A 84 -9.89 -14.72 -1.38
C ARG A 84 -8.89 -14.29 -0.29
N PRO A 85 -9.31 -13.47 0.69
CA PRO A 85 -8.45 -13.03 1.79
C PRO A 85 -8.01 -14.20 2.70
N ASP A 86 -8.75 -15.31 2.69
CA ASP A 86 -8.41 -16.54 3.40
C ASP A 86 -7.15 -17.20 2.84
N VAL A 87 -7.03 -17.27 1.51
CA VAL A 87 -5.88 -17.82 0.80
C VAL A 87 -4.66 -16.91 1.00
N ASP A 88 -4.85 -15.60 0.80
CA ASP A 88 -3.83 -14.58 1.02
C ASP A 88 -3.19 -14.69 2.41
N LYS A 89 -4.00 -14.74 3.47
CA LYS A 89 -3.53 -14.78 4.85
C LYS A 89 -2.63 -16.00 5.14
N VAL A 90 -2.99 -17.17 4.62
CA VAL A 90 -2.22 -18.41 4.85
C VAL A 90 -0.84 -18.33 4.21
N TYR A 91 -0.78 -17.89 2.95
CA TYR A 91 0.50 -17.84 2.23
C TYR A 91 1.35 -16.63 2.63
N MET A 92 0.73 -15.50 3.00
CA MET A 92 1.43 -14.34 3.56
C MET A 92 2.14 -14.71 4.86
N ALA A 93 1.48 -15.46 5.75
CA ALA A 93 2.09 -15.92 7.00
C ALA A 93 3.33 -16.81 6.75
N TYR A 94 3.27 -17.68 5.74
CA TYR A 94 4.43 -18.48 5.34
C TYR A 94 5.58 -17.64 4.79
N VAL A 95 5.29 -16.70 3.88
CA VAL A 95 6.31 -15.80 3.31
C VAL A 95 6.97 -14.97 4.42
N GLN A 96 6.18 -14.38 5.32
CA GLN A 96 6.69 -13.61 6.46
C GLN A 96 7.58 -14.45 7.37
N ALA A 97 7.22 -15.70 7.65
CA ALA A 97 8.05 -16.59 8.48
C ALA A 97 9.38 -16.95 7.80
N MET A 98 9.40 -17.07 6.47
CA MET A 98 10.59 -17.42 5.69
C MET A 98 11.52 -16.23 5.46
N THR A 99 10.98 -15.05 5.16
CA THR A 99 11.76 -13.90 4.69
C THR A 99 11.88 -12.78 5.74
N GLY A 100 11.08 -12.84 6.81
CA GLY A 100 10.95 -11.78 7.81
C GLY A 100 10.10 -10.58 7.38
N HIS A 101 9.59 -10.57 6.14
CA HIS A 101 8.79 -9.49 5.58
C HIS A 101 7.69 -10.03 4.66
N GLY A 102 6.71 -9.19 4.31
CA GLY A 102 5.61 -9.57 3.42
C GLY A 102 5.11 -8.39 2.61
N GLY A 103 4.25 -8.66 1.63
CA GLY A 103 3.72 -7.66 0.73
C GLY A 103 3.17 -8.28 -0.56
N TRP A 104 2.68 -7.42 -1.44
CA TRP A 104 2.13 -7.81 -2.73
C TRP A 104 2.97 -7.21 -3.88
N PRO A 105 3.08 -7.89 -5.03
CA PRO A 105 2.49 -9.20 -5.34
C PRO A 105 3.10 -10.29 -4.48
N LEU A 106 2.29 -11.21 -3.98
CA LEU A 106 2.78 -12.36 -3.24
C LEU A 106 3.04 -13.49 -4.23
N SER A 107 4.28 -13.95 -4.30
CA SER A 107 4.74 -15.02 -5.16
C SER A 107 5.17 -16.21 -4.32
N ALA A 108 4.44 -17.32 -4.40
CA ALA A 108 4.71 -18.53 -3.62
C ALA A 108 4.78 -19.77 -4.51
N TRP A 109 5.67 -20.71 -4.17
CA TRP A 109 5.76 -22.00 -4.83
C TRP A 109 5.31 -23.10 -3.91
N LEU A 110 4.34 -23.88 -4.38
CA LEU A 110 3.67 -24.91 -3.60
C LEU A 110 3.87 -26.29 -4.22
N SER A 111 3.88 -27.30 -3.38
CA SER A 111 3.68 -28.68 -3.83
C SER A 111 2.26 -28.90 -4.39
N PRO A 112 2.01 -29.98 -5.15
CA PRO A 112 0.65 -30.37 -5.56
C PRO A 112 -0.37 -30.53 -4.42
N ASP A 113 0.13 -30.74 -3.19
CA ASP A 113 -0.68 -30.83 -1.96
C ASP A 113 -0.80 -29.48 -1.25
N LEU A 114 -0.53 -28.38 -1.96
CA LEU A 114 -0.69 -26.98 -1.52
C LEU A 114 0.27 -26.52 -0.42
N LYS A 115 1.25 -27.34 -0.06
CA LYS A 115 2.28 -26.97 0.93
C LYS A 115 3.29 -26.01 0.30
N PRO A 116 3.46 -24.77 0.80
CA PRO A 116 4.45 -23.84 0.30
C PRO A 116 5.86 -24.27 0.69
N PHE A 117 6.82 -24.15 -0.23
CA PHE A 117 8.24 -24.45 0.02
C PHE A 117 9.18 -23.31 -0.36
N HIS A 118 8.69 -22.28 -1.03
CA HIS A 118 9.40 -21.05 -1.34
C HIS A 118 8.42 -19.89 -1.47
N GLY A 119 8.87 -18.66 -1.24
CA GLY A 119 8.06 -17.49 -1.53
C GLY A 119 8.78 -16.18 -1.28
N GLY A 120 8.19 -15.12 -1.82
CA GLY A 120 8.66 -13.74 -1.72
C GLY A 120 7.60 -12.78 -2.25
N THR A 121 7.99 -11.53 -2.46
CA THR A 121 7.09 -10.50 -2.98
C THR A 121 7.33 -10.27 -4.48
N TYR A 122 7.83 -9.10 -4.86
CA TYR A 122 8.22 -8.74 -6.22
C TYR A 122 9.60 -9.34 -6.57
N PHE A 123 9.71 -9.87 -7.80
CA PHE A 123 10.97 -10.35 -8.38
C PHE A 123 11.21 -9.63 -9.72
N PRO A 124 12.38 -9.01 -9.92
CA PRO A 124 12.66 -8.25 -11.15
C PRO A 124 12.83 -9.19 -12.36
N PRO A 125 12.63 -8.72 -13.59
CA PRO A 125 12.76 -9.56 -14.80
C PRO A 125 14.20 -10.01 -15.08
N GLU A 126 15.19 -9.34 -14.47
CA GLU A 126 16.62 -9.58 -14.68
C GLU A 126 17.37 -9.66 -13.36
N ASP A 127 18.51 -10.37 -13.34
CA ASP A 127 19.42 -10.39 -12.20
C ASP A 127 20.01 -8.98 -11.97
N ARG A 128 19.79 -8.39 -10.79
CA ARG A 128 20.23 -7.02 -10.47
C ARG A 128 20.68 -6.89 -9.01
N HIS A 129 21.78 -6.17 -8.79
CA HIS A 129 22.27 -5.78 -7.45
C HIS A 129 22.34 -6.93 -6.42
N GLY A 130 22.80 -8.11 -6.85
CA GLY A 130 22.89 -9.29 -5.98
C GLY A 130 21.56 -9.99 -5.69
N ARG A 131 20.46 -9.55 -6.31
CA ARG A 131 19.16 -10.23 -6.30
C ARG A 131 18.97 -11.01 -7.59
N MET A 132 18.44 -12.22 -7.45
CA MET A 132 18.09 -13.08 -8.57
C MET A 132 16.82 -12.56 -9.24
N GLY A 133 16.87 -12.40 -10.55
CA GLY A 133 15.74 -12.12 -11.40
C GLY A 133 14.81 -13.32 -11.50
N PHE A 134 13.56 -13.04 -11.83
CA PHE A 134 12.49 -14.00 -11.89
C PHE A 134 12.80 -15.21 -12.81
N PRO A 135 13.40 -15.05 -14.01
CA PRO A 135 13.74 -16.21 -14.86
C PRO A 135 14.80 -17.12 -14.23
N SER A 136 15.82 -16.54 -13.61
CA SER A 136 16.89 -17.27 -12.92
C SER A 136 16.32 -18.01 -11.69
N LEU A 137 15.41 -17.38 -10.95
CA LEU A 137 14.71 -17.98 -9.83
C LEU A 137 13.83 -19.15 -10.26
N LEU A 138 13.03 -18.98 -11.32
CA LEU A 138 12.19 -20.05 -11.85
C LEU A 138 13.02 -21.27 -12.19
N ARG A 139 14.14 -21.09 -12.92
CA ARG A 139 15.05 -22.19 -13.28
C ARG A 139 15.66 -22.87 -12.05
N ALA A 140 16.08 -22.11 -11.05
CA ALA A 140 16.61 -22.66 -9.81
C ALA A 140 15.55 -23.50 -9.06
N ILE A 141 14.30 -23.04 -9.02
CA ILE A 141 13.19 -23.79 -8.42
C ILE A 141 12.89 -25.07 -9.20
N VAL A 142 12.90 -25.02 -10.54
CA VAL A 142 12.71 -26.23 -11.38
C VAL A 142 13.79 -27.25 -11.11
N GLN A 143 15.06 -26.82 -11.04
CA GLN A 143 16.18 -27.71 -10.73
C GLN A 143 16.03 -28.35 -9.35
N ALA A 144 15.69 -27.55 -8.33
CA ALA A 144 15.48 -28.04 -6.97
C ALA A 144 14.26 -28.97 -6.88
N TRP A 145 13.16 -28.68 -7.58
CA TRP A 145 11.97 -29.53 -7.63
C TRP A 145 12.25 -30.88 -8.31
N THR A 146 13.15 -30.91 -9.29
CA THR A 146 13.50 -32.13 -10.03
C THR A 146 14.49 -32.99 -9.27
N ASN A 147 15.54 -32.38 -8.69
CA ASN A 147 16.67 -33.10 -8.13
C ASN A 147 16.61 -33.26 -6.60
N ASP A 148 15.95 -32.33 -5.90
CA ASP A 148 15.99 -32.19 -4.44
C ASP A 148 14.59 -32.07 -3.81
N ARG A 149 13.57 -32.66 -4.46
CA ARG A 149 12.15 -32.53 -4.06
C ARG A 149 11.93 -32.86 -2.59
N GLU A 150 12.49 -33.96 -2.10
CA GLU A 150 12.32 -34.38 -0.71
C GLU A 150 12.87 -33.34 0.28
N LYS A 151 14.00 -32.71 -0.06
CA LYS A 151 14.60 -31.65 0.76
C LYS A 151 13.71 -30.41 0.82
N LEU A 152 13.12 -30.00 -0.30
CA LEU A 152 12.17 -28.88 -0.35
C LEU A 152 10.94 -29.14 0.51
N LEU A 153 10.38 -30.36 0.43
CA LEU A 153 9.20 -30.73 1.21
C LEU A 153 9.50 -30.89 2.71
N ALA A 154 10.70 -31.33 3.06
CA ALA A 154 11.16 -31.38 4.45
C ALA A 154 11.30 -29.97 5.05
N GLU A 155 11.83 -29.01 4.28
CA GLU A 155 11.92 -27.61 4.68
C GLU A 155 10.54 -26.99 4.87
N SER A 156 9.66 -27.17 3.88
CA SER A 156 8.25 -26.77 3.94
C SER A 156 7.57 -27.27 5.21
N THR A 157 7.72 -28.57 5.51
CA THR A 157 7.13 -29.20 6.69
C THR A 157 7.68 -28.59 7.97
N ARG A 158 8.98 -28.29 8.03
CA ARG A 158 9.60 -27.67 9.20
C ARG A 158 9.04 -26.28 9.47
N VAL A 159 8.97 -25.42 8.45
CA VAL A 159 8.43 -24.05 8.59
C VAL A 159 6.95 -24.08 8.98
N ILE A 160 6.16 -24.95 8.36
CA ILE A 160 4.74 -25.14 8.72
C ILE A 160 4.60 -25.64 10.15
N ALA A 161 5.45 -26.58 10.59
CA ALA A 161 5.46 -27.06 11.96
C ALA A 161 5.80 -25.93 12.94
N SER A 162 6.83 -25.13 12.69
CA SER A 162 7.18 -23.97 13.53
C SER A 162 6.05 -22.93 13.59
N LEU A 163 5.36 -22.66 12.48
CA LEU A 163 4.18 -21.79 12.47
C LEU A 163 3.02 -22.38 13.29
N THR A 164 2.79 -23.68 13.16
CA THR A 164 1.74 -24.39 13.90
C THR A 164 2.06 -24.45 15.39
N GLU A 165 3.31 -24.75 15.75
CA GLU A 165 3.82 -24.74 17.12
C GLU A 165 3.74 -23.35 17.71
N TYR A 166 4.09 -22.29 16.98
CA TYR A 166 3.90 -20.92 17.45
C TYR A 166 2.42 -20.63 17.78
N HIS A 167 1.49 -21.09 16.94
CA HIS A 167 0.06 -20.95 17.19
C HIS A 167 -0.46 -21.83 18.34
N VAL A 168 0.08 -23.06 18.48
CA VAL A 168 -0.33 -24.02 19.51
C VAL A 168 0.29 -23.67 20.86
N ALA A 169 1.56 -23.29 20.94
CA ALA A 169 2.24 -22.82 22.14
C ALA A 169 1.49 -21.64 22.75
N ARG A 170 1.08 -20.66 21.92
CA ARG A 170 0.21 -19.56 22.35
C ARG A 170 -1.16 -20.02 22.87
N ARG A 171 -1.68 -21.16 22.40
CA ARG A 171 -2.94 -21.75 22.90
C ARG A 171 -2.73 -22.60 24.16
N SER A 172 -1.60 -23.27 24.32
CA SER A 172 -1.29 -24.09 25.49
C SER A 172 -0.85 -23.26 26.69
N GLU A 173 -0.20 -22.12 26.48
CA GLU A 173 0.01 -21.11 27.52
C GLU A 173 -1.32 -20.54 28.03
N ALA A 174 -2.33 -20.43 27.17
CA ALA A 174 -3.70 -20.06 27.55
C ALA A 174 -4.49 -21.19 28.23
N GLY A 175 -3.90 -22.39 28.39
CA GLY A 175 -4.53 -23.57 29.00
C GLY A 175 -4.25 -23.74 30.50
N ALA A 176 -3.30 -23.01 31.07
CA ALA A 176 -3.32 -22.74 32.50
C ALA A 176 -4.52 -21.81 32.75
N ALA A 177 -5.26 -21.99 33.85
CA ALA A 177 -6.33 -21.07 34.24
C ALA A 177 -5.72 -19.73 34.68
N VAL A 178 -5.14 -18.99 33.72
CA VAL A 178 -4.72 -17.61 33.92
C VAL A 178 -5.98 -16.79 33.80
N ASP A 179 -6.21 -15.92 34.78
CA ASP A 179 -7.34 -15.02 34.73
C ASP A 179 -7.22 -14.15 33.45
N LEU A 180 -8.28 -14.15 32.63
CA LEU A 180 -8.33 -13.38 31.39
C LEU A 180 -8.17 -11.88 31.66
N HIS A 181 -8.61 -11.42 32.83
CA HIS A 181 -8.42 -10.06 33.28
C HIS A 181 -6.94 -9.74 33.45
N ASP A 182 -6.21 -10.56 34.22
CA ASP A 182 -4.80 -10.31 34.52
C ASP A 182 -3.91 -10.47 33.27
N SER A 183 -4.17 -11.50 32.47
CA SER A 183 -3.48 -11.71 31.19
C SER A 183 -3.75 -10.56 30.20
N GLY A 184 -4.99 -10.08 30.16
CA GLY A 184 -5.39 -8.94 29.34
C GLY A 184 -4.69 -7.66 29.78
N GLY A 185 -4.60 -7.42 31.10
CA GLY A 185 -3.85 -6.30 31.67
C GLY A 185 -2.37 -6.34 31.32
N GLU A 186 -1.71 -7.49 31.49
CA GLU A 186 -0.29 -7.65 31.13
C GLU A 186 -0.05 -7.46 29.63
N ALA A 187 -0.91 -8.02 28.77
CA ALA A 187 -0.82 -7.85 27.32
C ALA A 187 -1.03 -6.38 26.91
N PHE A 188 -1.96 -5.69 27.56
CA PHE A 188 -2.22 -4.27 27.35
C PHE A 188 -1.00 -3.42 27.73
N GLU A 189 -0.43 -3.63 28.91
CA GLU A 189 0.76 -2.89 29.38
C GLU A 189 1.97 -3.13 28.47
N LYS A 190 2.25 -4.38 28.10
CA LYS A 190 3.31 -4.71 27.14
C LYS A 190 3.08 -4.06 25.78
N GLY A 191 1.84 -4.06 25.30
CA GLY A 191 1.47 -3.42 24.04
C GLY A 191 1.68 -1.91 24.08
N TYR A 192 1.25 -1.25 25.16
CA TYR A 192 1.47 0.18 25.35
C TYR A 192 2.96 0.53 25.42
N GLN A 193 3.74 -0.20 26.23
CA GLN A 193 5.19 -0.01 26.36
C GLN A 193 5.90 -0.17 25.02
N TYR A 194 5.54 -1.21 24.25
CA TYR A 194 6.07 -1.41 22.90
C TYR A 194 5.85 -0.18 22.01
N PHE A 195 4.64 0.38 21.99
CA PHE A 195 4.39 1.58 21.18
C PHE A 195 5.14 2.80 21.70
N ASN A 196 5.21 3.01 23.01
CA ASN A 196 5.95 4.13 23.58
C ASN A 196 7.45 4.08 23.19
N GLU A 197 8.07 2.91 23.29
CA GLU A 197 9.49 2.71 22.97
C GLU A 197 9.80 2.79 21.46
N ASN A 198 8.84 2.44 20.61
CA ASN A 198 9.04 2.36 19.15
C ASN A 198 8.42 3.55 18.39
N PHE A 199 7.92 4.57 19.11
CA PHE A 199 7.33 5.74 18.49
C PHE A 199 8.38 6.62 17.83
N ASP A 200 8.19 6.91 16.54
CA ASP A 200 9.01 7.88 15.83
C ASP A 200 8.51 9.30 16.16
N ALA A 201 9.12 9.95 17.16
CA ALA A 201 8.74 11.31 17.53
C ALA A 201 9.05 12.36 16.45
N SER A 202 9.97 12.07 15.51
CA SER A 202 10.39 13.01 14.48
C SER A 202 9.39 13.06 13.33
N ASN A 203 8.94 11.90 12.86
CA ASN A 203 8.02 11.80 11.73
C ASN A 203 6.62 11.31 12.12
N GLY A 204 6.38 10.92 13.37
CA GLY A 204 5.13 10.26 13.78
C GLY A 204 5.00 8.83 13.24
N GLY A 205 4.13 8.03 13.84
CA GLY A 205 3.91 6.62 13.50
C GLY A 205 4.97 5.67 14.07
N PHE A 206 5.04 4.47 13.48
CA PHE A 206 5.82 3.35 13.99
C PHE A 206 6.51 2.60 12.85
N GLY A 207 7.75 2.16 13.08
CA GLY A 207 8.58 1.48 12.09
C GLY A 207 9.26 2.43 11.10
N GLY A 208 10.13 1.85 10.26
CA GLY A 208 10.87 2.56 9.21
C GLY A 208 10.17 2.52 7.84
N ALA A 209 10.95 2.72 6.78
CA ALA A 209 10.49 2.63 5.39
C ALA A 209 10.30 1.17 4.91
N PRO A 210 9.22 0.84 4.16
CA PRO A 210 8.06 1.67 3.87
C PRO A 210 7.15 1.86 5.11
N LYS A 211 6.55 3.04 5.23
CA LYS A 211 5.80 3.46 6.42
C LYS A 211 4.29 3.49 6.18
N PHE A 212 3.55 2.79 7.05
CA PHE A 212 2.10 2.60 6.96
C PHE A 212 1.36 3.36 8.07
N PRO A 213 0.16 3.92 7.80
CA PRO A 213 -0.68 4.59 8.81
C PRO A 213 -1.00 3.73 10.04
N ARG A 214 -1.22 2.42 9.85
CA ARG A 214 -1.56 1.45 10.90
C ARG A 214 -2.65 1.97 11.84
N ALA A 215 -3.78 2.39 11.28
CA ALA A 215 -4.89 3.04 12.00
C ALA A 215 -5.43 2.24 13.20
N SER A 216 -5.37 0.90 13.15
CA SER A 216 -5.73 0.03 14.27
C SER A 216 -4.85 0.25 15.51
N ASN A 217 -3.55 0.52 15.31
CA ASN A 217 -2.62 0.80 16.42
C ASN A 217 -2.94 2.16 17.04
N LEU A 218 -3.31 3.15 16.22
CA LEU A 218 -3.75 4.46 16.70
C LEU A 218 -5.05 4.34 17.51
N ASN A 219 -5.99 3.49 17.08
CA ASN A 219 -7.20 3.21 17.84
C ASN A 219 -6.87 2.58 19.20
N PHE A 220 -5.97 1.59 19.24
CA PHE A 220 -5.49 1.00 20.48
C PHE A 220 -4.92 2.06 21.44
N LEU A 221 -4.09 2.98 20.95
CA LEU A 221 -3.50 4.04 21.78
C LEU A 221 -4.53 5.03 22.33
N LEU A 222 -5.53 5.42 21.53
CA LEU A 222 -6.65 6.24 22.00
C LEU A 222 -7.47 5.52 23.07
N ARG A 223 -7.74 4.22 22.89
CA ARG A 223 -8.38 3.39 23.91
C ARG A 223 -7.54 3.28 25.17
N ALA A 224 -6.23 3.12 25.02
CA ALA A 224 -5.29 3.09 26.13
C ALA A 224 -5.32 4.39 26.92
N ALA A 225 -5.36 5.55 26.24
CA ALA A 225 -5.49 6.84 26.90
C ALA A 225 -6.78 6.97 27.71
N VAL A 226 -7.92 6.50 27.17
CA VAL A 226 -9.19 6.51 27.89
C VAL A 226 -9.16 5.59 29.12
N ILE A 227 -8.57 4.39 28.99
CA ILE A 227 -8.48 3.42 30.09
C ILE A 227 -7.57 3.94 31.21
N GLN A 228 -6.41 4.50 30.87
CA GLN A 228 -5.47 5.07 31.85
C GLN A 228 -5.97 6.40 32.42
N GLY A 229 -6.83 7.11 31.67
CA GLY A 229 -7.30 8.46 31.96
C GLY A 229 -6.53 9.49 31.11
N VAL A 230 -7.26 10.28 30.34
CA VAL A 230 -6.69 11.21 29.34
C VAL A 230 -5.79 12.29 29.94
N ASP A 231 -6.02 12.64 31.21
CA ASP A 231 -5.23 13.62 31.96
C ASP A 231 -4.05 12.99 32.73
N THR A 232 -3.80 11.69 32.59
CA THR A 232 -2.59 11.06 33.13
C THR A 232 -1.40 11.29 32.21
N GLU A 233 -0.19 11.04 32.69
CA GLU A 233 1.02 11.13 31.87
C GLU A 233 0.96 10.15 30.70
N SER A 234 0.67 8.87 30.97
CA SER A 234 0.51 7.83 29.95
C SER A 234 -0.65 8.14 28.98
N GLY A 235 -1.78 8.66 29.50
CA GLY A 235 -2.89 9.08 28.65
C GLY A 235 -2.50 10.19 27.67
N ARG A 236 -1.80 11.23 28.15
CA ARG A 236 -1.31 12.32 27.29
C ARG A 236 -0.25 11.85 26.29
N GLU A 237 0.64 10.94 26.68
CA GLU A 237 1.63 10.35 25.78
C GLU A 237 0.96 9.57 24.65
N ALA A 238 -0.02 8.71 24.95
CA ALA A 238 -0.75 7.97 23.92
C ALA A 238 -1.48 8.90 22.95
N ILE A 239 -2.15 9.94 23.47
CA ILE A 239 -2.80 10.97 22.64
C ILE A 239 -1.76 11.69 21.79
N ASN A 240 -0.61 12.05 22.33
CA ASN A 240 0.45 12.74 21.60
C ASN A 240 1.04 11.89 20.47
N MET A 241 1.22 10.58 20.68
CA MET A 241 1.67 9.66 19.63
C MET A 241 0.70 9.67 18.45
N VAL A 242 -0.60 9.57 18.72
CA VAL A 242 -1.65 9.56 17.68
C VAL A 242 -1.74 10.92 16.98
N ALA A 243 -1.85 11.99 17.76
CA ALA A 243 -1.90 13.37 17.28
C ALA A 243 -0.72 13.72 16.37
N THR A 244 0.49 13.38 16.79
CA THR A 244 1.70 13.63 15.99
C THR A 244 1.72 12.79 14.71
N THR A 245 1.29 11.52 14.78
CA THR A 245 1.17 10.66 13.59
C THR A 245 0.20 11.25 12.56
N LEU A 246 -1.03 11.58 12.96
CA LEU A 246 -2.03 12.15 12.07
C LEU A 246 -1.59 13.49 11.48
N ARG A 247 -0.98 14.36 12.28
CA ARG A 247 -0.45 15.66 11.81
C ARG A 247 0.65 15.48 10.77
N LYS A 248 1.56 14.52 10.98
CA LYS A 248 2.68 14.26 10.08
C LYS A 248 2.21 13.62 8.78
N MET A 249 1.29 12.68 8.86
CA MET A 249 0.62 12.12 7.67
C MET A 249 -0.11 13.21 6.87
N ALA A 250 -0.90 14.07 7.53
CA ALA A 250 -1.67 15.13 6.88
C ALA A 250 -0.79 16.21 6.23
N GLY A 251 0.41 16.46 6.76
CA GLY A 251 1.41 17.33 6.13
C GLY A 251 2.27 16.64 5.07
N GLY A 252 2.27 15.30 5.04
CA GLY A 252 3.03 14.47 4.11
C GLY A 252 2.47 14.50 2.68
N GLY A 253 3.21 13.91 1.74
CA GLY A 253 2.67 13.59 0.41
C GLY A 253 1.76 12.35 0.43
N LEU A 254 1.71 11.62 1.56
CA LEU A 254 0.68 10.61 1.83
C LEU A 254 -0.74 11.20 1.77
N HIS A 255 -0.92 12.45 2.17
CA HIS A 255 -2.19 13.15 2.07
C HIS A 255 -2.33 13.79 0.68
N ASP A 256 -3.45 13.53 0.00
CA ASP A 256 -3.74 14.18 -1.27
C ASP A 256 -4.20 15.62 -1.02
N HIS A 257 -3.30 16.59 -1.04
CA HIS A 257 -3.61 17.99 -0.74
C HIS A 257 -4.62 18.65 -1.69
N VAL A 258 -4.88 18.08 -2.86
CA VAL A 258 -5.80 18.66 -3.86
C VAL A 258 -7.17 17.97 -3.84
N GLY A 259 -7.21 16.67 -3.60
CA GLY A 259 -8.46 15.88 -3.56
C GLY A 259 -8.94 15.52 -2.16
N GLY A 260 -8.07 15.56 -1.17
CA GLY A 260 -8.31 14.98 0.13
C GLY A 260 -8.20 13.45 0.14
N GLY A 261 -8.28 12.91 1.35
CA GLY A 261 -8.03 11.50 1.63
C GLY A 261 -6.54 11.13 1.61
N PHE A 262 -6.25 9.93 2.07
CA PHE A 262 -4.89 9.42 2.23
C PHE A 262 -4.57 8.32 1.24
N HIS A 263 -3.39 8.39 0.64
CA HIS A 263 -2.76 7.26 -0.02
C HIS A 263 -2.38 6.19 1.01
N ARG A 264 -2.16 4.95 0.56
CA ARG A 264 -2.10 3.81 1.48
C ARG A 264 -0.86 3.76 2.36
N TYR A 265 0.32 4.04 1.80
CA TYR A 265 1.57 4.07 2.55
C TYR A 265 2.64 4.89 1.84
N SER A 266 3.70 5.24 2.58
CA SER A 266 4.86 5.97 2.06
C SER A 266 6.04 5.03 1.86
N VAL A 267 6.80 5.19 0.77
CA VAL A 267 8.04 4.42 0.57
C VAL A 267 9.18 4.90 1.47
N ASP A 268 9.04 6.09 2.07
CA ASP A 268 9.98 6.70 3.01
C ASP A 268 9.39 6.89 4.41
N GLU A 269 10.24 7.25 5.38
CA GLU A 269 9.85 7.40 6.79
C GLU A 269 9.13 8.71 7.12
N ALA A 270 9.23 9.71 6.24
CA ALA A 270 8.75 11.07 6.44
C ALA A 270 7.36 11.32 5.84
N TRP A 271 6.68 10.27 5.38
CA TRP A 271 5.35 10.34 4.74
C TRP A 271 5.36 11.14 3.43
N PHE A 272 6.49 11.19 2.71
CA PHE A 272 6.64 12.03 1.54
C PHE A 272 6.17 11.36 0.24
N VAL A 273 6.76 10.24 -0.16
CA VAL A 273 6.49 9.59 -1.46
C VAL A 273 5.50 8.45 -1.23
N PRO A 274 4.22 8.59 -1.62
CA PRO A 274 3.24 7.54 -1.42
C PRO A 274 3.30 6.48 -2.52
N HIS A 275 2.79 5.29 -2.21
CA HIS A 275 2.10 4.50 -3.23
C HIS A 275 0.66 5.02 -3.34
N PHE A 276 0.26 5.39 -4.55
CA PHE A 276 -0.89 6.30 -4.74
C PHE A 276 -2.27 5.63 -4.59
N GLU A 277 -2.31 4.32 -4.38
CA GLU A 277 -3.55 3.58 -4.08
C GLU A 277 -4.27 4.17 -2.86
N LYS A 278 -5.61 4.29 -2.94
CA LYS A 278 -6.44 4.76 -1.83
C LYS A 278 -7.52 3.73 -1.50
N MET A 279 -7.43 3.14 -0.32
CA MET A 279 -8.37 2.10 0.12
C MET A 279 -9.48 2.69 0.99
N LEU A 280 -10.74 2.30 0.76
CA LEU A 280 -11.89 2.77 1.54
C LEU A 280 -11.73 2.45 3.04
N TYR A 281 -11.23 1.26 3.36
CA TYR A 281 -11.06 0.83 4.75
C TYR A 281 -9.97 1.63 5.49
N ASP A 282 -8.95 2.14 4.77
CA ASP A 282 -7.93 3.01 5.36
C ASP A 282 -8.53 4.40 5.62
N GLN A 283 -9.27 4.96 4.65
CA GLN A 283 -10.01 6.20 4.83
C GLN A 283 -10.92 6.16 6.07
N ALA A 284 -11.74 5.12 6.17
CA ALA A 284 -12.70 4.98 7.26
C ALA A 284 -12.01 4.92 8.64
N GLN A 285 -10.95 4.13 8.77
CA GLN A 285 -10.25 3.98 10.05
C GLN A 285 -9.47 5.25 10.45
N ILE A 286 -8.81 5.91 9.48
CA ILE A 286 -8.09 7.17 9.74
C ILE A 286 -9.08 8.28 10.15
N ALA A 287 -10.26 8.35 9.51
CA ALA A 287 -11.29 9.31 9.89
C ALA A 287 -11.76 9.10 11.34
N VAL A 288 -11.94 7.85 11.78
CA VAL A 288 -12.25 7.54 13.19
C VAL A 288 -11.12 7.97 14.12
N ASN A 289 -9.86 7.66 13.79
CA ASN A 289 -8.72 8.13 14.59
C ASN A 289 -8.70 9.65 14.72
N ALA A 290 -8.98 10.37 13.62
CA ALA A 290 -9.00 11.82 13.60
C ALA A 290 -10.13 12.40 14.46
N LEU A 291 -11.35 11.84 14.39
CA LEU A 291 -12.46 12.24 15.24
C LEU A 291 -12.19 11.97 16.73
N ASP A 292 -11.68 10.79 17.07
CA ASP A 292 -11.34 10.45 18.46
C ASP A 292 -10.22 11.36 18.99
N THR A 293 -9.24 11.70 18.15
CA THR A 293 -8.17 12.65 18.51
C THR A 293 -8.72 14.07 18.70
N HIS A 294 -9.67 14.50 17.87
CA HIS A 294 -10.37 15.77 18.06
C HIS A 294 -11.10 15.79 19.41
N LEU A 295 -11.84 14.72 19.75
CA LEU A 295 -12.52 14.62 21.04
C LEU A 295 -11.54 14.66 22.23
N ALA A 296 -10.39 14.01 22.09
CA ALA A 296 -9.37 13.96 23.15
C ALA A 296 -8.60 15.28 23.34
N THR A 297 -8.49 16.10 22.30
CA THR A 297 -7.60 17.28 22.29
C THR A 297 -8.32 18.62 22.15
N GLY A 298 -9.55 18.64 21.62
CA GLY A 298 -10.27 19.84 21.21
C GLY A 298 -9.69 20.54 19.97
N ASP A 299 -8.68 19.96 19.31
CA ASP A 299 -8.00 20.59 18.18
C ASP A 299 -8.79 20.36 16.87
N GLU A 300 -9.26 21.45 16.27
CA GLU A 300 -10.05 21.43 15.03
C GLU A 300 -9.31 20.84 13.83
N ARG A 301 -7.96 20.78 13.85
CA ARG A 301 -7.19 20.18 12.75
C ARG A 301 -7.56 18.72 12.53
N TYR A 302 -7.84 17.97 13.60
CA TYR A 302 -8.23 16.56 13.45
C TYR A 302 -9.69 16.41 12.98
N ALA A 303 -10.59 17.32 13.37
CA ALA A 303 -11.92 17.38 12.77
C ALA A 303 -11.86 17.72 11.28
N TRP A 304 -10.95 18.61 10.87
CA TRP A 304 -10.69 18.90 9.47
C TRP A 304 -10.21 17.67 8.69
N ILE A 305 -9.26 16.89 9.23
CA ILE A 305 -8.80 15.63 8.59
C ILE A 305 -9.98 14.69 8.32
N ALA A 306 -10.89 14.52 9.29
CA ALA A 306 -12.07 13.66 9.10
C ALA A 306 -13.00 14.20 8.00
N ARG A 307 -13.27 15.52 7.98
CA ARG A 307 -14.10 16.15 6.96
C ARG A 307 -13.48 16.05 5.56
N ASP A 308 -12.17 16.21 5.47
CA ASP A 308 -11.40 16.06 4.23
C ASP A 308 -11.57 14.65 3.66
N ILE A 309 -11.35 13.62 4.50
CA ILE A 309 -11.57 12.22 4.13
C ILE A 309 -13.02 11.99 3.67
N PHE A 310 -14.02 12.47 4.41
CA PHE A 310 -15.43 12.33 4.02
C PHE A 310 -15.72 13.03 2.69
N GLY A 311 -15.11 14.18 2.44
CA GLY A 311 -15.20 14.90 1.18
C GLY A 311 -14.67 14.09 0.00
N TYR A 312 -13.54 13.40 0.15
CA TYR A 312 -13.01 12.46 -0.83
C TYR A 312 -13.93 11.25 -1.01
N VAL A 313 -14.29 10.56 0.07
CA VAL A 313 -15.10 9.32 0.01
C VAL A 313 -16.45 9.56 -0.66
N LEU A 314 -17.16 10.63 -0.29
CA LEU A 314 -18.47 10.94 -0.86
C LEU A 314 -18.41 11.40 -2.31
N ARG A 315 -17.29 12.02 -2.72
CA ARG A 315 -17.13 12.55 -4.07
C ARG A 315 -16.63 11.49 -5.05
N ASP A 316 -15.68 10.66 -4.63
CA ASP A 316 -14.91 9.80 -5.53
C ASP A 316 -15.19 8.31 -5.35
N LEU A 317 -15.53 7.86 -4.13
CA LEU A 317 -15.78 6.44 -3.85
C LEU A 317 -17.27 6.10 -3.74
N ALA A 318 -18.17 7.08 -3.69
CA ALA A 318 -19.60 6.82 -3.66
C ALA A 318 -20.13 6.47 -5.06
N ALA A 319 -20.74 5.29 -5.19
CA ALA A 319 -21.40 4.86 -6.42
C ALA A 319 -22.82 5.45 -6.52
N PRO A 320 -23.35 5.73 -7.74
CA PRO A 320 -24.69 6.28 -7.93
C PRO A 320 -25.83 5.47 -7.28
N GLY A 321 -25.63 4.16 -7.07
CA GLY A 321 -26.59 3.26 -6.42
C GLY A 321 -26.57 3.27 -4.89
N GLY A 322 -25.74 4.11 -4.25
CA GLY A 322 -25.61 4.22 -2.80
C GLY A 322 -24.61 3.26 -2.14
N ALA A 323 -23.93 2.43 -2.93
CA ALA A 323 -22.79 1.64 -2.49
C ALA A 323 -21.49 2.48 -2.53
N PHE A 324 -20.39 1.92 -2.02
CA PHE A 324 -19.06 2.50 -2.13
C PHE A 324 -18.12 1.53 -2.86
N PHE A 325 -17.25 2.07 -3.71
CA PHE A 325 -16.09 1.36 -4.26
C PHE A 325 -15.09 1.02 -3.15
N SER A 326 -14.42 -0.13 -3.23
CA SER A 326 -13.48 -0.60 -2.19
C SER A 326 -12.14 0.13 -2.25
N ALA A 327 -11.73 0.59 -3.43
CA ALA A 327 -10.44 1.25 -3.65
C ALA A 327 -10.40 2.14 -4.91
N GLU A 328 -9.38 3.01 -4.97
CA GLU A 328 -8.93 3.75 -6.15
C GLU A 328 -7.48 3.32 -6.47
N ASP A 329 -7.22 2.99 -7.74
CA ASP A 329 -5.94 2.47 -8.27
C ASP A 329 -4.77 3.45 -8.06
N ALA A 330 -3.55 2.93 -7.91
CA ALA A 330 -2.34 3.75 -7.84
C ALA A 330 -1.97 4.33 -9.21
N ASP A 331 -2.30 3.59 -10.28
CA ASP A 331 -1.85 3.87 -11.63
C ASP A 331 -2.94 4.54 -12.47
N SER A 332 -2.53 5.53 -13.26
CA SER A 332 -3.42 6.24 -14.18
C SER A 332 -2.69 6.61 -15.47
N MET A 333 -3.46 6.92 -16.51
CA MET A 333 -2.89 7.25 -17.82
C MET A 333 -2.23 8.64 -17.77
N ALA A 334 -0.97 8.74 -18.20
CA ALA A 334 -0.30 10.05 -18.30
C ALA A 334 -0.79 10.84 -19.53
N GLU A 335 -1.06 12.15 -19.37
CA GLU A 335 -1.66 13.01 -20.41
C GLU A 335 -0.80 13.15 -21.69
N ASN A 336 0.53 12.96 -21.60
CA ASN A 336 1.47 13.28 -22.69
C ASN A 336 1.78 12.11 -23.65
N HIS A 337 1.10 10.97 -23.55
CA HIS A 337 1.25 9.89 -24.53
C HIS A 337 0.30 10.10 -25.72
N HIS A 338 0.66 11.03 -26.62
CA HIS A 338 0.04 11.19 -27.94
C HIS A 338 0.77 10.38 -29.04
N GLY A 339 1.29 9.21 -28.71
CA GLY A 339 2.04 8.34 -29.61
C GLY A 339 1.29 7.03 -29.92
N GLN A 340 1.45 6.55 -31.16
CA GLN A 340 0.81 5.36 -31.76
C GLN A 340 1.27 4.02 -31.17
N ASP A 341 1.46 3.91 -29.86
CA ASP A 341 1.72 2.63 -29.19
C ASP A 341 0.42 2.11 -28.57
N ALA A 342 0.01 0.91 -28.98
CA ALA A 342 -1.21 0.24 -28.51
C ALA A 342 -1.17 -0.14 -27.01
N HIS A 343 -0.08 0.20 -26.31
CA HIS A 343 0.12 0.05 -24.88
C HIS A 343 0.38 1.44 -24.29
N ALA A 344 -0.67 2.20 -24.08
CA ALA A 344 -0.57 3.42 -23.31
C ALA A 344 -0.33 3.01 -21.84
N THR A 345 0.92 3.13 -21.39
CA THR A 345 1.36 2.65 -20.09
C THR A 345 0.74 3.52 -19.01
N LYS A 346 -0.10 2.94 -18.15
CA LYS A 346 -0.48 3.60 -16.90
C LYS A 346 0.78 3.75 -16.05
N THR A 347 0.92 4.87 -15.37
CA THR A 347 2.09 5.14 -14.50
C THR A 347 1.61 5.51 -13.10
N GLU A 348 2.39 5.15 -12.09
CA GLU A 348 2.03 5.45 -10.70
C GLU A 348 1.95 6.97 -10.48
N GLY A 349 0.90 7.42 -9.80
CA GLY A 349 0.79 8.82 -9.39
C GLY A 349 0.48 9.83 -10.51
N ALA A 350 0.32 9.40 -11.78
CA ALA A 350 0.15 10.30 -12.94
C ALA A 350 -0.98 11.33 -12.77
N PHE A 351 -2.08 10.91 -12.18
CA PHE A 351 -3.22 11.76 -11.84
C PHE A 351 -2.87 12.85 -10.82
N TYR A 352 -2.00 12.55 -9.85
CA TYR A 352 -1.80 13.34 -8.62
C TYR A 352 -0.65 14.34 -8.68
N VAL A 353 0.39 14.06 -9.46
CA VAL A 353 1.64 14.86 -9.48
C VAL A 353 1.56 16.09 -10.39
N TRP A 354 2.43 17.07 -10.12
CA TRP A 354 2.41 18.37 -10.83
C TRP A 354 3.79 18.82 -11.30
N THR A 355 3.85 19.42 -12.48
CA THR A 355 5.00 20.24 -12.89
C THR A 355 4.77 21.69 -12.46
N PRO A 356 5.84 22.49 -12.25
CA PRO A 356 5.69 23.91 -11.96
C PRO A 356 4.99 24.68 -13.09
N ALA A 357 5.18 24.23 -14.34
CA ALA A 357 4.55 24.84 -15.50
C ALA A 357 3.04 24.63 -15.51
N GLU A 358 2.55 23.45 -15.12
CA GLU A 358 1.11 23.18 -14.98
C GLU A 358 0.48 24.09 -13.92
N ILE A 359 1.13 24.26 -12.77
CA ILE A 359 0.66 25.15 -11.70
C ILE A 359 0.63 26.61 -12.18
N ALA A 360 1.71 27.08 -12.81
CA ALA A 360 1.81 28.45 -13.31
C ALA A 360 0.85 28.76 -14.47
N ALA A 361 0.43 27.75 -15.23
CA ALA A 361 -0.52 27.91 -16.33
C ALA A 361 -1.96 28.20 -15.86
N VAL A 362 -2.31 27.79 -14.63
CA VAL A 362 -3.69 27.84 -14.13
C VAL A 362 -3.89 28.77 -12.94
N LEU A 363 -2.81 29.19 -12.28
CA LEU A 363 -2.82 30.12 -11.15
C LEU A 363 -2.22 31.48 -11.53
N SER A 364 -2.57 32.51 -10.75
CA SER A 364 -1.83 33.78 -10.80
C SER A 364 -0.39 33.59 -10.36
N ALA A 365 0.52 34.50 -10.75
CA ALA A 365 1.93 34.41 -10.37
C ALA A 365 2.14 34.36 -8.85
N ASP A 366 1.37 35.15 -8.09
CA ASP A 366 1.46 35.20 -6.64
C ASP A 366 0.93 33.91 -5.99
N ASP A 367 -0.18 33.37 -6.49
CA ASP A 367 -0.78 32.15 -5.92
C ASP A 367 0.03 30.91 -6.30
N ALA A 368 0.62 30.86 -7.51
CA ALA A 368 1.60 29.85 -7.89
C ALA A 368 2.85 29.90 -6.99
N ALA A 369 3.37 31.10 -6.70
CA ALA A 369 4.51 31.25 -5.78
C ALA A 369 4.16 30.75 -4.36
N LEU A 370 2.95 31.03 -3.88
CA LEU A 370 2.43 30.54 -2.61
C LEU A 370 2.36 29.00 -2.58
N VAL A 371 1.71 28.39 -3.57
CA VAL A 371 1.59 26.92 -3.69
C VAL A 371 2.97 26.27 -3.75
N CYS A 372 3.86 26.77 -4.61
CA CYS A 372 5.19 26.19 -4.78
C CYS A 372 6.04 26.30 -3.50
N ALA A 373 6.00 27.44 -2.81
CA ALA A 373 6.74 27.65 -1.57
C ALA A 373 6.19 26.81 -0.39
N HIS A 374 4.87 26.60 -0.35
CA HIS A 374 4.20 25.81 0.68
C HIS A 374 4.45 24.31 0.50
N TYR A 375 4.29 23.82 -0.74
CA TYR A 375 4.30 22.40 -1.06
C TYR A 375 5.64 21.85 -1.60
N GLY A 376 6.68 22.70 -1.67
CA GLY A 376 8.01 22.26 -2.08
C GLY A 376 8.10 21.88 -3.55
N VAL A 377 7.40 22.61 -4.42
CA VAL A 377 7.45 22.38 -5.86
C VAL A 377 8.74 22.98 -6.43
N THR A 378 9.50 22.18 -7.17
CA THR A 378 10.75 22.62 -7.81
C THR A 378 10.76 22.32 -9.32
N ALA A 379 11.62 23.02 -10.06
CA ALA A 379 11.81 22.84 -11.50
C ALA A 379 12.27 21.42 -11.89
N ALA A 380 13.06 20.77 -11.04
CA ALA A 380 13.60 19.43 -11.31
C ALA A 380 12.67 18.29 -10.85
N GLY A 381 11.54 18.62 -10.20
CA GLY A 381 10.80 17.68 -9.37
C GLY A 381 11.34 17.63 -7.94
N ASN A 382 10.60 17.02 -7.02
CA ASN A 382 10.96 16.98 -5.60
C ASN A 382 11.19 15.57 -5.05
N VAL A 383 11.06 14.53 -5.88
CA VAL A 383 11.33 13.15 -5.51
C VAL A 383 12.81 12.82 -5.75
N PRO A 384 13.57 12.40 -4.72
CA PRO A 384 14.94 11.93 -4.89
C PRO A 384 15.00 10.69 -5.80
N ALA A 385 16.01 10.59 -6.67
CA ALA A 385 16.15 9.48 -7.62
C ALA A 385 16.18 8.08 -6.94
N GLN A 386 16.67 7.98 -5.71
CA GLN A 386 16.65 6.72 -4.95
C GLN A 386 15.23 6.25 -4.53
N LEU A 387 14.25 7.16 -4.52
CA LEU A 387 12.84 6.87 -4.25
C LEU A 387 11.99 6.84 -5.54
N ASP A 388 12.63 7.01 -6.71
CA ASP A 388 12.00 6.96 -8.03
C ASP A 388 12.82 6.06 -8.98
N PRO A 389 12.91 4.74 -8.68
CA PRO A 389 13.74 3.81 -9.46
C PRO A 389 13.24 3.61 -10.90
N HIS A 390 11.98 3.94 -11.17
CA HIS A 390 11.35 3.85 -12.49
C HIS A 390 11.30 5.18 -13.24
N HIS A 391 11.84 6.26 -12.65
CA HIS A 391 11.88 7.61 -13.23
C HIS A 391 10.51 8.22 -13.55
N GLU A 392 9.45 7.78 -12.86
CA GLU A 392 8.07 8.20 -13.07
C GLU A 392 7.81 9.66 -12.64
N PHE A 393 8.64 10.19 -11.73
CA PHE A 393 8.49 11.50 -11.11
C PHE A 393 9.54 12.52 -11.57
N THR A 394 10.33 12.22 -12.60
CA THR A 394 11.31 13.16 -13.17
C THR A 394 10.65 14.46 -13.61
N GLY A 395 11.06 15.60 -13.03
CA GLY A 395 10.45 16.92 -13.33
C GLY A 395 9.05 17.14 -12.74
N LYS A 396 8.52 16.15 -12.01
CA LYS A 396 7.18 16.18 -11.38
C LYS A 396 7.32 16.30 -9.88
N ASN A 397 6.29 16.86 -9.26
CA ASN A 397 6.30 17.18 -7.83
C ASN A 397 5.10 16.54 -7.14
N ILE A 398 5.38 15.91 -6.01
CA ILE A 398 4.39 15.44 -5.05
C ILE A 398 4.18 16.59 -4.06
N LEU A 399 2.94 17.02 -3.86
CA LEU A 399 2.68 18.12 -2.93
C LEU A 399 2.86 17.62 -1.49
N MET A 400 3.79 18.21 -0.76
CA MET A 400 4.03 17.93 0.66
C MET A 400 4.30 19.25 1.37
N GLN A 401 3.68 19.45 2.53
CA GLN A 401 3.89 20.65 3.32
C GLN A 401 5.35 20.75 3.80
N GLN A 402 6.15 21.62 3.17
CA GLN A 402 7.55 21.83 3.53
C GLN A 402 7.72 22.70 4.78
N ARG A 403 6.75 23.58 5.04
CA ARG A 403 6.76 24.50 6.18
C ARG A 403 5.34 24.83 6.63
N SER A 404 5.20 25.36 7.85
CA SER A 404 3.89 25.82 8.33
C SER A 404 3.31 26.90 7.40
N LEU A 405 1.98 26.99 7.33
CA LEU A 405 1.33 28.05 6.56
C LEU A 405 1.77 29.43 7.04
N ALA A 406 1.92 29.62 8.35
CA ALA A 406 2.43 30.85 8.94
C ALA A 406 3.85 31.20 8.46
N ALA A 407 4.76 30.21 8.41
CA ALA A 407 6.11 30.43 7.89
C ALA A 407 6.12 30.71 6.38
N THR A 408 5.20 30.11 5.63
CA THR A 408 5.01 30.39 4.20
C THR A 408 4.52 31.81 3.99
N ALA A 409 3.49 32.21 4.74
CA ALA A 409 2.90 33.54 4.70
C ALA A 409 3.95 34.61 5.04
N GLN A 410 4.72 34.40 6.11
CA GLN A 410 5.80 35.30 6.50
C GLN A 410 6.86 35.46 5.40
N ALA A 411 7.27 34.38 4.76
CA ALA A 411 8.27 34.41 3.69
C ALA A 411 7.79 35.17 2.43
N LEU A 412 6.48 35.24 2.23
CA LEU A 412 5.84 35.92 1.10
C LEU A 412 5.22 37.28 1.46
N GLY A 413 5.42 37.75 2.69
CA GLY A 413 4.86 39.03 3.16
C GLY A 413 3.33 39.05 3.25
N LEU A 414 2.69 37.89 3.48
CA LEU A 414 1.25 37.75 3.61
C LEU A 414 0.84 37.59 5.09
N ALA A 415 -0.36 38.07 5.42
CA ALA A 415 -1.02 37.66 6.67
C ALA A 415 -1.41 36.17 6.60
N PRO A 416 -1.29 35.40 7.70
CA PRO A 416 -1.63 33.98 7.71
C PRO A 416 -3.04 33.66 7.20
N GLU A 417 -4.02 34.50 7.51
CA GLU A 417 -5.42 34.34 7.12
C GLU A 417 -5.58 34.51 5.60
N VAL A 418 -4.92 35.54 5.03
CA VAL A 418 -4.91 35.79 3.59
C VAL A 418 -4.20 34.66 2.85
N ALA A 419 -3.09 34.14 3.41
CA ALA A 419 -2.41 32.99 2.84
C ALA A 419 -3.28 31.72 2.87
N ALA A 420 -4.07 31.52 3.93
CA ALA A 420 -5.01 30.39 4.03
C ALA A 420 -6.10 30.46 2.97
N GLU A 421 -6.74 31.62 2.82
CA GLU A 421 -7.79 31.85 1.81
C GLU A 421 -7.26 31.64 0.39
N LYS A 422 -6.10 32.24 0.07
CA LYS A 422 -5.45 32.09 -1.23
C LYS A 422 -5.05 30.64 -1.51
N LEU A 423 -4.47 29.95 -0.53
CA LEU A 423 -4.06 28.56 -0.70
C LEU A 423 -5.28 27.66 -0.95
N GLY A 424 -6.37 27.84 -0.20
CA GLY A 424 -7.61 27.09 -0.41
C GLY A 424 -8.22 27.34 -1.79
N ALA A 425 -8.27 28.60 -2.25
CA ALA A 425 -8.74 28.94 -3.59
C ALA A 425 -7.86 28.35 -4.69
N ALA A 426 -6.54 28.36 -4.51
CA ALA A 426 -5.60 27.76 -5.45
C ALA A 426 -5.78 26.23 -5.55
N LEU A 427 -5.92 25.54 -4.42
CA LEU A 427 -6.18 24.10 -4.40
C LEU A 427 -7.48 23.73 -5.11
N GLU A 428 -8.53 24.54 -4.99
CA GLU A 428 -9.78 24.35 -5.72
C GLU A 428 -9.59 24.46 -7.25
N VAL A 429 -8.81 25.45 -7.71
CA VAL A 429 -8.46 25.56 -9.14
C VAL A 429 -7.68 24.34 -9.61
N LEU A 430 -6.68 23.91 -8.84
CA LEU A 430 -5.90 22.70 -9.14
C LEU A 430 -6.80 21.46 -9.18
N ARG A 431 -7.80 21.36 -8.29
CA ARG A 431 -8.76 20.25 -8.27
C ARG A 431 -9.61 20.19 -9.53
N VAL A 432 -10.13 21.34 -10.00
CA VAL A 432 -10.90 21.44 -11.24
C VAL A 432 -10.07 21.05 -12.47
N VAL A 433 -8.80 21.46 -12.49
CA VAL A 433 -7.87 21.11 -13.57
C VAL A 433 -7.56 19.62 -13.54
N ARG A 434 -7.19 19.08 -12.37
CA ARG A 434 -6.86 17.67 -12.17
C ARG A 434 -8.00 16.74 -12.51
N ALA A 435 -9.25 17.14 -12.25
CA ALA A 435 -10.44 16.35 -12.58
C ALA A 435 -10.61 16.07 -14.09
N LYS A 436 -9.87 16.77 -14.96
CA LYS A 436 -9.86 16.51 -16.42
C LYS A 436 -8.84 15.45 -16.83
N ARG A 437 -7.91 15.09 -15.94
CA ARG A 437 -6.92 14.03 -16.18
C ARG A 437 -7.63 12.67 -16.20
N PRO A 438 -7.09 11.68 -16.94
CA PRO A 438 -7.54 10.30 -16.82
C PRO A 438 -7.45 9.85 -15.36
N ARG A 439 -8.57 9.45 -14.78
CA ARG A 439 -8.61 9.02 -13.39
C ARG A 439 -8.03 7.61 -13.21
N PRO A 440 -7.49 7.30 -12.03
CA PRO A 440 -7.27 5.91 -11.65
C PRO A 440 -8.60 5.14 -11.63
N HIS A 441 -8.51 3.83 -11.84
CA HIS A 441 -9.70 2.97 -11.83
C HIS A 441 -10.24 2.81 -10.41
N LEU A 442 -11.55 2.61 -10.30
CA LEU A 442 -12.23 2.26 -9.05
C LEU A 442 -12.55 0.77 -9.06
N ASP A 443 -12.44 0.13 -7.89
CA ASP A 443 -12.81 -1.27 -7.67
C ASP A 443 -14.21 -1.40 -7.06
#